data_AF-A0A6C0EV94-F1
#
_entry.id   AF-A0A6C0EV94-F1
#
_cell.length_a   1.000
_cell.length_b   1.000
_cell.length_c   1.000
_cell.angle_alpha   90.00
_cell.angle_beta   90.00
_cell.angle_gamma   90.00
#
_symmetry.space_group_name_H-M   'P 1'
#
loop_
_entity.id
_entity.type
_entity.pdbx_description
1 polymer ?
#
loop_
_entity_poly.entity_id
_entity_poly.type
_entity_poly.pdbx_seq_one_letter_code
_entity_poly.pdbx_strand_id
1 'polypeptide(L)'
;MPKGVDWIYFTYVNLGFIALIVSMYYFSALADIKANWPLYRCNPIYMPLSDDIEKDFTYCVQNMQTDYMGYLLQPLTYITSGLTQMGGDFTESLNDSRNMLANIRNFFTSIIQNIFGVFLNLITEFQKITIGIKDLVGKLIGIMVVVMYVMDGSIKTMQSTWNGPAGQSVRALSGNCFHPSTRIKLKTGKVIKMKDAFLGDILESGSKVIATMQLIKTEKDKLYVMPHGVNNIPVYVTGSHMVFNKATNKFIDVQHHPEAKEQSDVECEYFSCLITDDHHIQIGQQLFYDYDDDEIRAAM
;
A
#
# COMPACT_ATOMS: atom_id res chain seq x y z
N MET A 1 -145.60 54.54 -42.61
CA MET A 1 -144.17 54.55 -42.24
C MET A 1 -144.08 54.42 -40.73
N PRO A 2 -143.35 53.43 -40.19
CA PRO A 2 -143.20 53.28 -38.74
C PRO A 2 -142.56 54.56 -38.17
N LYS A 3 -143.04 55.02 -37.01
CA LYS A 3 -142.53 56.23 -36.36
C LYS A 3 -141.18 55.88 -35.74
N GLY A 4 -140.23 56.82 -35.70
CA GLY A 4 -138.85 56.57 -35.21
C GLY A 4 -138.74 56.01 -33.79
N VAL A 5 -139.82 56.11 -32.99
CA VAL A 5 -139.91 55.55 -31.64
C VAL A 5 -139.95 54.01 -31.66
N ASP A 6 -140.52 53.39 -32.70
CA ASP A 6 -140.65 51.93 -32.80
C ASP A 6 -139.28 51.24 -33.01
N TRP A 7 -138.33 51.91 -33.66
CA TRP A 7 -136.97 51.41 -33.87
C TRP A 7 -136.11 51.41 -32.59
N ILE A 8 -136.40 52.32 -31.65
CA ILE A 8 -135.69 52.40 -30.36
C ILE A 8 -136.07 51.21 -29.47
N TYR A 9 -137.36 50.88 -29.38
CA TYR A 9 -137.83 49.72 -28.63
C TYR A 9 -137.29 48.40 -29.21
N PHE A 10 -137.23 48.27 -30.54
CA PHE A 10 -136.64 47.10 -31.19
C PHE A 10 -135.15 46.94 -30.83
N THR A 11 -134.38 48.02 -30.83
CA THR A 11 -132.94 47.97 -30.50
C THR A 11 -132.70 47.62 -29.02
N TYR A 12 -133.52 48.16 -28.11
CA TYR A 12 -133.41 47.88 -26.68
C TYR A 12 -133.70 46.41 -26.33
N VAL A 13 -134.73 45.82 -26.93
CA VAL A 13 -135.08 44.41 -26.71
C VAL A 13 -133.97 43.48 -27.24
N ASN A 14 -133.42 43.76 -28.42
CA ASN A 14 -132.29 42.98 -28.96
C ASN A 14 -131.04 43.08 -28.07
N LEU A 15 -130.72 44.27 -27.53
CA LEU A 15 -129.63 44.43 -26.56
C LEU A 15 -129.86 43.61 -25.28
N GLY A 16 -131.10 43.53 -24.80
CA GLY A 16 -131.47 42.68 -23.67
C GLY A 16 -131.22 41.19 -23.93
N PHE A 17 -131.59 40.68 -25.11
CA PHE A 17 -131.31 39.31 -25.51
C PHE A 17 -129.81 39.03 -25.67
N ILE A 18 -129.06 39.97 -26.25
CA ILE A 18 -127.60 39.86 -26.35
C ILE A 18 -126.96 39.78 -24.95
N ALA A 19 -127.39 40.64 -24.01
CA ALA A 19 -126.88 40.63 -22.64
C ALA A 19 -127.14 39.29 -21.92
N LEU A 20 -128.30 38.67 -22.16
CA LEU A 20 -128.67 37.36 -21.59
C LEU A 20 -127.84 36.21 -22.16
N ILE A 21 -127.55 36.23 -23.46
CA ILE A 21 -126.67 35.22 -24.10
C ILE A 21 -125.23 35.35 -23.58
N VAL A 22 -124.74 36.59 -23.45
CA VAL A 22 -123.38 36.85 -22.94
C VAL A 22 -123.25 36.41 -21.47
N SER A 23 -124.26 36.67 -20.63
CA SER A 23 -124.22 36.24 -19.24
C SER A 23 -124.24 34.72 -19.09
N MET A 24 -125.05 34.00 -19.88
CA MET A 24 -125.08 32.54 -19.86
C MET A 24 -123.76 31.92 -20.31
N TYR A 25 -123.14 32.48 -21.37
CA TYR A 25 -121.82 32.05 -21.82
C TYR A 25 -120.74 32.28 -20.75
N TYR A 26 -120.78 33.43 -20.07
CA TYR A 26 -119.85 33.76 -18.99
C TYR A 26 -119.91 32.76 -17.84
N PHE A 27 -121.11 32.42 -17.35
CA PHE A 27 -121.26 31.43 -16.28
C PHE A 27 -120.84 30.02 -16.70
N SER A 28 -121.12 29.61 -17.95
CA SER A 28 -120.68 28.32 -18.48
C SER A 28 -119.15 28.23 -18.58
N ALA A 29 -118.48 29.29 -19.05
CA ALA A 29 -117.02 29.34 -19.15
C ALA A 29 -116.35 29.31 -17.77
N LEU A 30 -116.94 29.98 -16.77
CA LEU A 30 -116.46 29.94 -15.39
C LEU A 30 -116.56 28.54 -14.77
N ALA A 31 -117.66 27.83 -15.03
CA ALA A 31 -117.84 26.46 -14.55
C ALA A 31 -116.78 25.51 -15.13
N ASP A 32 -116.45 25.68 -16.41
CA ASP A 32 -115.45 24.85 -17.11
C ASP A 32 -114.01 25.12 -16.61
N ILE A 33 -113.70 26.38 -16.29
CA ILE A 33 -112.41 26.78 -15.69
C ILE A 33 -112.28 26.21 -14.27
N LYS A 34 -113.34 26.28 -13.45
CA LYS A 34 -113.33 25.70 -12.09
C LYS A 34 -113.24 24.17 -12.12
N ALA A 35 -113.86 23.50 -13.10
CA ALA A 35 -113.76 22.05 -13.26
C ALA A 35 -112.31 21.58 -13.59
N ASN A 36 -111.55 22.40 -14.32
CA ASN A 36 -110.18 22.09 -14.73
C ASN A 36 -109.12 22.94 -14.00
N TRP A 37 -109.39 23.33 -12.76
CA TRP A 37 -108.55 24.25 -11.97
C TRP A 37 -107.04 23.89 -11.92
N PRO A 38 -106.61 22.62 -11.81
CA PRO A 38 -105.19 22.26 -11.78
C PRO A 38 -104.39 22.71 -13.01
N LEU A 39 -105.04 22.86 -14.16
CA LEU A 39 -104.43 23.34 -15.41
C LEU A 39 -104.31 24.87 -15.44
N TYR A 40 -105.28 25.58 -14.84
CA TYR A 40 -105.39 27.04 -14.91
C TYR A 40 -104.81 27.77 -13.68
N ARG A 41 -104.55 27.07 -12.57
CA ARG A 41 -104.08 27.65 -11.29
C ARG A 41 -102.82 28.51 -11.37
N CYS A 42 -101.89 28.19 -12.28
CA CYS A 42 -100.63 28.94 -12.45
C CYS A 42 -100.68 29.99 -13.56
N ASN A 43 -101.83 30.20 -14.21
CA ASN A 43 -102.00 31.25 -15.21
C ASN A 43 -102.49 32.55 -14.53
N PRO A 44 -101.75 33.66 -14.62
CA PRO A 44 -102.09 34.93 -13.96
C PRO A 44 -103.49 35.47 -14.31
N ILE A 45 -104.03 35.15 -15.49
CA ILE A 45 -105.34 35.67 -15.95
C ILE A 45 -106.50 34.99 -15.21
N TYR A 46 -106.35 33.71 -14.85
CA TYR A 46 -107.41 32.94 -14.19
C TYR A 46 -107.27 32.89 -12.67
N MET A 47 -106.12 33.30 -12.12
CA MET A 47 -105.83 33.31 -10.69
C MET A 47 -106.84 34.08 -9.80
N PRO A 48 -107.42 35.22 -10.22
CA PRO A 48 -108.46 35.90 -9.44
C PRO A 48 -109.75 35.08 -9.25
N LEU A 49 -109.90 33.95 -9.96
CA LEU A 49 -111.01 33.00 -9.83
C LEU A 49 -110.73 31.88 -8.82
N SER A 50 -109.54 31.85 -8.21
CA SER A 50 -109.17 30.88 -7.16
C SER A 50 -109.99 31.10 -5.89
N ASP A 51 -110.34 30.01 -5.20
CA ASP A 51 -110.94 30.07 -3.88
C ASP A 51 -109.89 30.42 -2.78
N ASP A 52 -108.59 30.22 -3.04
CA ASP A 52 -107.48 30.58 -2.14
C ASP A 52 -106.24 31.03 -2.95
N ILE A 53 -106.22 32.32 -3.25
CA ILE A 53 -105.19 32.96 -4.09
C ILE A 53 -103.80 32.82 -3.47
N GLU A 54 -103.67 32.88 -2.14
CA GLU A 54 -102.37 32.86 -1.46
C GLU A 54 -101.70 31.49 -1.55
N LYS A 55 -102.47 30.41 -1.38
CA LYS A 55 -101.95 29.04 -1.51
C LYS A 55 -101.58 28.70 -2.94
N ASP A 56 -102.43 29.03 -3.92
CA ASP A 56 -102.15 28.76 -5.33
C ASP A 56 -100.95 29.58 -5.83
N PHE A 57 -100.84 30.85 -5.43
CA PHE A 57 -99.68 31.68 -5.74
C PHE A 57 -98.39 31.10 -5.15
N THR A 58 -98.39 30.74 -3.85
CA THR A 58 -97.22 30.18 -3.19
C THR A 58 -96.78 28.87 -3.82
N TYR A 59 -97.73 28.00 -4.16
CA TYR A 59 -97.46 26.72 -4.83
C TYR A 59 -96.82 26.92 -6.21
N CYS A 60 -97.39 27.79 -7.04
CA CYS A 60 -96.87 28.04 -8.39
C CYS A 60 -95.50 28.72 -8.35
N VAL A 61 -95.28 29.66 -7.41
CA VAL A 61 -93.97 30.31 -7.24
C VAL A 61 -92.92 29.33 -6.72
N GLN A 62 -93.24 28.47 -5.75
CA GLN A 62 -92.30 27.46 -5.23
C GLN A 62 -91.92 26.41 -6.29
N ASN A 63 -92.88 25.96 -7.10
CA ASN A 63 -92.60 25.00 -8.16
C ASN A 63 -91.76 25.65 -9.27
N MET A 64 -92.10 26.87 -9.69
CA MET A 64 -91.32 27.63 -10.66
C MET A 64 -89.90 27.97 -10.17
N GLN A 65 -89.73 28.23 -8.87
CA GLN A 65 -88.41 28.44 -8.26
C GLN A 65 -87.58 27.15 -8.20
N THR A 66 -88.19 25.98 -7.99
CA THR A 66 -87.48 24.70 -7.96
C THR A 66 -86.95 24.34 -9.35
N ASP A 67 -87.75 24.57 -10.39
CA ASP A 67 -87.35 24.37 -11.79
C ASP A 67 -86.25 25.36 -12.22
N TYR A 68 -86.31 26.61 -11.72
CA TYR A 68 -85.30 27.64 -12.00
C TYR A 68 -84.03 27.48 -11.16
N MET A 69 -84.10 26.83 -9.99
CA MET A 69 -82.93 26.57 -9.13
C MET A 69 -81.88 25.72 -9.85
N GLY A 70 -82.31 24.76 -10.69
CA GLY A 70 -81.41 23.98 -11.52
C GLY A 70 -80.56 24.85 -12.46
N TYR A 71 -81.16 25.87 -13.07
CA TYR A 71 -80.47 26.84 -13.93
C TYR A 71 -79.55 27.77 -13.14
N LEU A 72 -79.97 28.21 -11.94
CA LEU A 72 -79.17 29.05 -11.06
C LEU A 72 -77.95 28.33 -10.45
N LEU A 73 -78.03 27.00 -10.27
CA LEU A 73 -76.92 26.20 -9.77
C LEU A 73 -75.89 25.85 -10.86
N GLN A 74 -76.22 25.96 -12.16
CA GLN A 74 -75.29 25.65 -13.25
C GLN A 74 -73.95 26.40 -13.13
N PRO A 75 -73.90 27.74 -12.90
CA PRO A 75 -72.65 28.45 -12.68
C PRO A 75 -71.87 27.94 -11.46
N LEU A 76 -72.55 27.62 -10.36
CA LEU A 76 -71.91 27.09 -9.15
C LEU A 76 -71.33 25.69 -9.36
N THR A 77 -72.03 24.83 -10.10
CA THR A 77 -71.52 23.51 -10.48
C THR A 77 -70.32 23.58 -11.42
N TYR A 78 -70.31 24.54 -12.36
CA TYR A 78 -69.16 24.79 -13.24
C TYR A 78 -67.93 25.30 -12.48
N ILE A 79 -68.11 26.22 -11.53
CA ILE A 79 -67.02 26.70 -10.68
C ILE A 79 -66.49 25.56 -9.80
N THR A 80 -67.39 24.74 -9.25
CA THR A 80 -67.01 23.60 -8.41
C THR A 80 -66.24 22.54 -9.20
N SER A 81 -66.69 22.20 -10.42
CA SER A 81 -65.95 21.27 -11.28
C SER A 81 -64.59 21.83 -11.71
N GLY A 82 -64.51 23.13 -12.01
CA GLY A 82 -63.23 23.81 -12.28
C GLY A 82 -62.28 23.78 -11.08
N LEU A 83 -62.79 24.00 -9.86
CA LEU A 83 -61.98 23.89 -8.63
C LEU A 83 -61.53 22.45 -8.36
N THR A 84 -62.39 21.44 -8.59
CA THR A 84 -62.01 20.03 -8.47
C THR A 84 -60.94 19.64 -9.47
N GLN A 85 -61.06 20.08 -10.73
CA GLN A 85 -60.04 19.83 -11.76
C GLN A 85 -58.71 20.48 -11.39
N MET A 86 -58.73 21.75 -10.97
CA MET A 86 -57.52 22.45 -10.52
C MET A 86 -56.87 21.76 -9.31
N GLY A 87 -57.66 21.23 -8.38
CA GLY A 87 -57.17 20.42 -7.26
C GLY A 87 -56.53 19.09 -7.71
N GLY A 88 -57.11 18.46 -8.74
CA GLY A 88 -56.56 17.28 -9.40
C GLY A 88 -55.21 17.56 -10.06
N ASP A 89 -55.16 18.57 -10.93
CA ASP A 89 -53.94 18.98 -11.66
C ASP A 89 -52.81 19.41 -10.70
N PHE A 90 -53.17 20.09 -9.60
CA PHE A 90 -52.22 20.43 -8.54
C PHE A 90 -51.65 19.18 -7.85
N THR A 91 -52.50 18.19 -7.57
CA THR A 91 -52.06 16.91 -6.97
C THR A 91 -51.16 16.13 -7.91
N GLU A 92 -51.47 16.12 -9.21
CA GLU A 92 -50.65 15.49 -10.24
C GLU A 92 -49.28 16.18 -10.35
N SER A 93 -49.27 17.51 -10.43
CA SER A 93 -48.02 18.31 -10.46
C SER A 93 -47.14 18.08 -9.21
N LEU A 94 -47.76 17.91 -8.03
CA LEU A 94 -47.05 17.55 -6.81
C LEU A 94 -46.46 16.13 -6.89
N ASN A 95 -47.20 15.19 -7.48
CA ASN A 95 -46.72 13.82 -7.68
C ASN A 95 -45.58 13.76 -8.70
N ASP A 96 -45.66 14.53 -9.77
CA ASP A 96 -44.58 14.68 -10.76
C ASP A 96 -43.32 15.28 -10.15
N SER A 97 -43.49 16.29 -9.29
CA SER A 97 -42.38 16.85 -8.51
C SER A 97 -41.74 15.80 -7.59
N ARG A 98 -42.55 14.95 -6.94
CA ARG A 98 -42.05 13.82 -6.14
C ARG A 98 -41.33 12.77 -6.99
N ASN A 99 -41.83 12.47 -8.19
CA ASN A 99 -41.21 11.55 -9.13
C ASN A 99 -39.87 12.10 -9.63
N MET A 100 -39.78 13.41 -9.91
CA MET A 100 -38.50 14.06 -10.25
C MET A 100 -37.48 13.92 -9.12
N LEU A 101 -37.89 14.17 -7.86
CA LEU A 101 -37.03 13.98 -6.69
C LEU A 101 -36.61 12.52 -6.51
N ALA A 102 -37.50 11.56 -6.77
CA ALA A 102 -37.17 10.15 -6.74
C ALA A 102 -36.13 9.78 -7.82
N ASN A 103 -36.28 10.30 -9.04
CA ASN A 103 -35.33 10.10 -10.12
C ASN A 103 -33.95 10.66 -9.80
N ILE A 104 -33.87 11.88 -9.24
CA ILE A 104 -32.62 12.51 -8.80
C ILE A 104 -31.94 11.64 -7.73
N ARG A 105 -32.71 11.18 -6.72
CA ARG A 105 -32.18 10.32 -5.66
C ARG A 105 -31.62 9.01 -6.23
N ASN A 106 -32.36 8.35 -7.11
CA ASN A 106 -31.96 7.08 -7.70
C ASN A 106 -30.71 7.23 -8.57
N PHE A 107 -30.61 8.31 -9.34
CA PHE A 107 -29.42 8.63 -10.13
C PHE A 107 -28.19 8.82 -9.23
N PHE A 108 -28.34 9.59 -8.15
CA PHE A 108 -27.26 9.78 -7.18
C PHE A 108 -26.85 8.47 -6.50
N THR A 109 -27.81 7.63 -6.09
CA THR A 109 -27.54 6.30 -5.55
C THR A 109 -26.77 5.42 -6.54
N SER A 110 -27.14 5.43 -7.82
CA SER A 110 -26.45 4.66 -8.86
C SER A 110 -25.01 5.14 -9.06
N ILE A 111 -24.78 6.45 -9.10
CA ILE A 111 -23.42 7.02 -9.19
C ILE A 111 -22.58 6.54 -8.00
N ILE A 112 -23.11 6.68 -6.77
CA ILE A 112 -22.41 6.26 -5.57
C ILE A 112 -22.07 4.76 -5.63
N GLN A 113 -23.03 3.90 -5.97
CA GLN A 113 -22.81 2.46 -6.06
C GLN A 113 -21.73 2.09 -7.09
N ASN A 114 -21.76 2.70 -8.27
CA ASN A 114 -20.77 2.46 -9.31
C ASN A 114 -19.36 2.88 -8.86
N ILE A 115 -19.26 4.07 -8.24
CA ILE A 115 -18.00 4.58 -7.70
C ILE A 115 -17.45 3.65 -6.61
N PHE A 116 -18.27 3.27 -5.63
CA PHE A 116 -17.86 2.32 -4.58
C PHE A 116 -17.46 0.96 -5.15
N GLY A 117 -18.14 0.47 -6.19
CA GLY A 117 -17.77 -0.78 -6.87
C GLY A 117 -16.37 -0.73 -7.47
N VAL A 118 -16.01 0.37 -8.14
CA VAL A 118 -14.66 0.57 -8.69
C VAL A 118 -13.62 0.70 -7.56
N PHE A 119 -13.91 1.47 -6.52
CA PHE A 119 -12.98 1.63 -5.39
C PHE A 119 -12.72 0.32 -4.65
N LEU A 120 -13.73 -0.53 -4.45
CA LEU A 120 -13.53 -1.84 -3.83
C LEU A 120 -12.57 -2.71 -4.65
N ASN A 121 -12.77 -2.80 -5.96
CA ASN A 121 -11.87 -3.52 -6.85
C ASN A 121 -10.44 -2.94 -6.80
N LEU A 122 -10.31 -1.61 -6.83
CA LEU A 122 -9.02 -0.94 -6.74
C LEU A 122 -8.30 -1.23 -5.40
N ILE A 123 -9.02 -1.20 -4.28
CA ILE A 123 -8.48 -1.52 -2.95
C ILE A 123 -7.95 -2.95 -2.92
N THR A 124 -8.67 -3.91 -3.48
CA THR A 124 -8.21 -5.31 -3.52
C THR A 124 -6.90 -5.48 -4.31
N GLU A 125 -6.72 -4.74 -5.41
CA GLU A 125 -5.47 -4.76 -6.17
C GLU A 125 -4.31 -4.12 -5.38
N PHE A 126 -4.53 -2.98 -4.71
CA PHE A 126 -3.53 -2.40 -3.81
C PHE A 126 -3.15 -3.31 -2.65
N GLN A 127 -4.12 -4.04 -2.08
CA GLN A 127 -3.87 -5.03 -1.03
C GLN A 127 -2.99 -6.17 -1.53
N LYS A 128 -3.25 -6.71 -2.74
CA LYS A 128 -2.40 -7.75 -3.36
C LYS A 128 -0.95 -7.28 -3.53
N ILE A 129 -0.75 -6.05 -4.02
CA ILE A 129 0.58 -5.46 -4.18
C ILE A 129 1.28 -5.37 -2.82
N THR A 130 0.58 -4.89 -1.79
CA THR A 130 1.13 -4.76 -0.43
C THR A 130 1.52 -6.11 0.17
N ILE A 131 0.68 -7.15 -0.03
CA ILE A 131 0.99 -8.52 0.40
C ILE A 131 2.23 -9.03 -0.33
N GLY A 132 2.35 -8.79 -1.64
CA GLY A 132 3.52 -9.16 -2.42
C GLY A 132 4.81 -8.49 -1.93
N ILE A 133 4.74 -7.20 -1.58
CA ILE A 133 5.88 -6.48 -0.99
C ILE A 133 6.26 -7.07 0.37
N LYS A 134 5.28 -7.37 1.24
CA LYS A 134 5.54 -7.97 2.55
C LYS A 134 6.19 -9.36 2.43
N ASP A 135 5.72 -10.19 1.50
CA ASP A 135 6.32 -11.50 1.20
C ASP A 135 7.76 -11.36 0.68
N LEU A 136 8.01 -10.43 -0.24
CA LEU A 136 9.35 -10.14 -0.76
C LEU A 136 10.32 -9.74 0.36
N VAL A 137 9.90 -8.81 1.24
CA VAL A 137 10.71 -8.37 2.38
C VAL A 137 10.98 -9.54 3.34
N GLY A 138 9.98 -10.38 3.60
CA GLY A 138 10.16 -11.59 4.41
C GLY A 138 11.20 -12.55 3.83
N LYS A 139 11.18 -12.79 2.51
CA LYS A 139 12.17 -13.62 1.81
C LYS A 139 13.57 -13.03 1.86
N LEU A 140 13.71 -11.71 1.68
CA LEU A 140 15.00 -11.02 1.77
C LEU A 140 15.62 -11.15 3.17
N ILE A 141 14.82 -10.95 4.23
CA ILE A 141 15.26 -11.14 5.60
C ILE A 141 15.68 -12.59 5.82
N GLY A 142 14.92 -13.57 5.31
CA GLY A 142 15.27 -14.98 5.39
C GLY A 142 16.64 -15.31 4.78
N ILE A 143 16.90 -14.81 3.56
CA ILE A 143 18.20 -15.02 2.88
C ILE A 143 19.34 -14.36 3.67
N MET A 144 19.15 -13.11 4.12
CA MET A 144 20.14 -12.38 4.92
C MET A 144 20.53 -13.15 6.18
N VAL A 145 19.55 -13.70 6.91
CA VAL A 145 19.78 -14.48 8.14
C VAL A 145 20.56 -15.76 7.83
N VAL A 146 20.23 -16.47 6.76
CA VAL A 146 20.98 -17.66 6.34
C VAL A 146 22.43 -17.31 6.03
N VAL A 147 22.66 -16.25 5.25
CA VAL A 147 24.02 -15.79 4.91
C VAL A 147 24.80 -15.42 6.17
N MET A 148 24.17 -14.69 7.10
CA MET A 148 24.78 -14.32 8.38
C MET A 148 25.23 -15.56 9.16
N TYR A 149 24.38 -16.59 9.29
CA TYR A 149 24.75 -17.81 9.99
C TYR A 149 25.80 -18.65 9.26
N VAL A 150 25.79 -18.67 7.92
CA VAL A 150 26.84 -19.33 7.14
C VAL A 150 28.18 -18.63 7.34
N MET A 151 28.22 -17.30 7.32
CA MET A 151 29.43 -16.52 7.60
C MET A 151 29.92 -16.76 9.03
N ASP A 152 29.04 -16.68 10.02
CA ASP A 152 29.38 -16.95 11.42
C ASP A 152 29.92 -18.38 11.60
N GLY A 153 29.30 -19.38 10.96
CA GLY A 153 29.80 -20.75 10.91
C GLY A 153 31.20 -20.84 10.31
N SER A 154 31.44 -20.17 9.18
CA SER A 154 32.74 -20.17 8.51
C SER A 154 33.85 -19.54 9.35
N ILE A 155 33.56 -18.42 10.04
CA ILE A 155 34.52 -17.74 10.93
C ILE A 155 34.86 -18.64 12.11
N LYS A 156 33.85 -19.26 12.74
CA LYS A 156 34.06 -20.22 13.83
C LYS A 156 34.88 -21.41 13.38
N THR A 157 34.63 -21.96 12.19
CA THR A 157 35.45 -23.03 11.62
C THR A 157 36.90 -22.59 11.44
N MET A 158 37.15 -21.41 10.87
CA MET A 158 38.52 -20.90 10.71
C MET A 158 39.22 -20.71 12.06
N GLN A 159 38.54 -20.15 13.05
CA GLN A 159 39.08 -20.01 14.40
C GLN A 159 39.39 -21.36 15.03
N SER A 160 38.52 -22.37 14.88
CA SER A 160 38.77 -23.73 15.34
C SER A 160 39.96 -24.37 14.63
N THR A 161 40.10 -24.21 13.31
CA THR A 161 41.25 -24.71 12.55
C THR A 161 42.55 -24.02 12.97
N TRP A 162 42.51 -22.70 13.18
CA TRP A 162 43.66 -21.90 13.62
C TRP A 162 44.10 -22.22 15.05
N ASN A 163 43.15 -22.49 15.94
CA ASN A 163 43.44 -22.90 17.32
C ASN A 163 43.81 -24.38 17.43
N GLY A 164 43.44 -25.17 16.41
CA GLY A 164 43.72 -26.60 16.33
C GLY A 164 45.15 -26.96 15.92
N PRO A 165 45.44 -28.26 15.75
CA PRO A 165 46.78 -28.77 15.48
C PRO A 165 47.43 -28.18 14.22
N ALA A 166 46.66 -27.97 13.15
CA ALA A 166 47.17 -27.38 11.91
C ALA A 166 47.61 -25.91 12.07
N GLY A 167 46.92 -25.11 12.89
CA GLY A 167 47.37 -23.75 13.18
C GLY A 167 48.54 -23.71 14.17
N GLN A 168 48.64 -24.72 15.06
CA GLN A 168 49.80 -24.86 15.94
C GLN A 168 51.08 -25.18 15.16
N SER A 169 51.03 -26.07 14.17
CA SER A 169 52.19 -26.37 13.32
C SER A 169 52.66 -25.13 12.57
N VAL A 170 51.76 -24.35 11.98
CA VAL A 170 52.11 -23.09 11.30
C VAL A 170 52.76 -22.06 12.24
N ARG A 171 52.36 -22.00 13.53
CA ARG A 171 53.01 -21.12 14.52
C ARG A 171 54.38 -21.64 14.98
N ALA A 172 54.61 -22.95 14.97
CA ALA A 172 55.93 -23.51 15.26
C ALA A 172 56.97 -23.13 14.19
N LEU A 173 56.51 -22.81 12.98
CA LEU A 173 57.35 -22.36 11.87
C LEU A 173 57.75 -20.87 11.95
N SER A 174 57.19 -20.08 12.89
CA SER A 174 57.56 -18.67 13.07
C SER A 174 58.76 -18.54 14.00
N GLY A 175 59.79 -17.82 13.55
CA GLY A 175 60.91 -17.41 14.41
C GLY A 175 62.27 -18.03 14.07
N ASN A 176 62.41 -18.93 13.11
CA ASN A 176 63.68 -19.62 12.83
C ASN A 176 64.49 -18.97 11.68
N CYS A 177 64.82 -17.68 11.72
CA CYS A 177 65.48 -16.99 10.59
C CYS A 177 66.63 -16.04 10.95
N PHE A 178 67.29 -15.51 9.92
CA PHE A 178 68.39 -14.55 10.06
C PHE A 178 67.96 -13.12 9.75
N HIS A 179 68.74 -12.16 10.23
CA HIS A 179 68.61 -10.78 9.79
C HIS A 179 68.95 -10.65 8.29
N PRO A 180 68.20 -9.85 7.49
CA PRO A 180 68.44 -9.68 6.06
C PRO A 180 69.86 -9.26 5.67
N SER A 181 70.56 -8.52 6.55
CA SER A 181 71.93 -8.05 6.34
C SER A 181 73.03 -9.03 6.74
N THR A 182 72.70 -10.15 7.38
CA THR A 182 73.66 -11.18 7.80
C THR A 182 74.50 -11.62 6.60
N ARG A 183 75.82 -11.66 6.76
CA ARG A 183 76.74 -11.95 5.65
C ARG A 183 76.95 -13.44 5.50
N ILE A 184 76.83 -13.95 4.28
CA ILE A 184 77.16 -15.32 3.89
C ILE A 184 78.22 -15.31 2.80
N LYS A 185 79.04 -16.36 2.74
CA LYS A 185 80.12 -16.49 1.76
C LYS A 185 79.79 -17.62 0.80
N LEU A 186 79.88 -17.34 -0.49
CA LEU A 186 79.70 -18.32 -1.55
C LEU A 186 81.00 -19.09 -1.80
N LYS A 187 80.89 -20.28 -2.41
CA LYS A 187 82.03 -21.11 -2.85
C LYS A 187 82.97 -20.38 -3.82
N THR A 188 82.46 -19.37 -4.53
CA THR A 188 83.24 -18.48 -5.41
C THR A 188 84.15 -17.50 -4.64
N GLY A 189 84.01 -17.41 -3.32
CA GLY A 189 84.70 -16.45 -2.46
C GLY A 189 83.97 -15.11 -2.30
N LYS A 190 82.90 -14.86 -3.08
CA LYS A 190 82.07 -13.65 -2.97
C LYS A 190 81.27 -13.68 -1.66
N VAL A 191 81.29 -12.55 -0.94
CA VAL A 191 80.46 -12.35 0.27
C VAL A 191 79.22 -11.56 -0.11
N ILE A 192 78.05 -12.09 0.20
CA ILE A 192 76.74 -11.48 -0.06
C ILE A 192 75.95 -11.35 1.25
N LYS A 193 74.86 -10.60 1.25
CA LYS A 193 73.91 -10.56 2.37
C LYS A 193 72.90 -11.70 2.22
N MET A 194 72.34 -12.15 3.34
CA MET A 194 71.37 -13.25 3.38
C MET A 194 70.17 -12.98 2.45
N LYS A 195 69.66 -11.75 2.46
CA LYS A 195 68.55 -11.33 1.58
C LYS A 195 68.88 -11.33 0.09
N ASP A 196 70.17 -11.32 -0.26
CA ASP A 196 70.65 -11.27 -1.64
C ASP A 196 71.04 -12.68 -2.15
N ALA A 197 70.84 -13.73 -1.34
CA ALA A 197 71.04 -15.13 -1.74
C ALA A 197 70.01 -15.53 -2.79
N PHE A 198 70.44 -16.27 -3.81
CA PHE A 198 69.56 -16.73 -4.89
C PHE A 198 69.51 -18.25 -4.96
N LEU A 199 68.43 -18.78 -5.53
CA LEU A 199 68.28 -20.22 -5.75
C LEU A 199 69.43 -20.75 -6.62
N GLY A 200 70.05 -21.82 -6.16
CA GLY A 200 71.20 -22.45 -6.81
C GLY A 200 72.56 -21.89 -6.39
N ASP A 201 72.62 -20.86 -5.56
CA ASP A 201 73.88 -20.41 -4.95
C ASP A 201 74.50 -21.55 -4.11
N ILE A 202 75.82 -21.68 -4.18
CA ILE A 202 76.58 -22.67 -3.40
C ILE A 202 77.36 -21.93 -2.32
N LEU A 203 77.09 -22.26 -1.06
CA LEU A 203 77.75 -21.70 0.12
C LEU A 203 79.20 -22.20 0.23
N GLU A 204 80.02 -21.54 1.06
CA GLU A 204 81.42 -21.91 1.28
C GLU A 204 81.61 -23.37 1.75
N SER A 205 80.65 -23.92 2.50
CA SER A 205 80.62 -25.32 2.93
C SER A 205 80.41 -26.32 1.78
N GLY A 206 79.86 -25.87 0.64
CA GLY A 206 79.40 -26.72 -0.45
C GLY A 206 77.89 -26.92 -0.50
N SER A 207 77.16 -26.51 0.53
CA SER A 207 75.70 -26.54 0.64
C SER A 207 75.05 -25.67 -0.45
N LYS A 208 74.05 -26.20 -1.14
CA LYS A 208 73.35 -25.50 -2.23
C LYS A 208 72.02 -24.94 -1.74
N VAL A 209 71.77 -23.67 -1.98
CA VAL A 209 70.49 -23.01 -1.66
C VAL A 209 69.39 -23.53 -2.60
N ILE A 210 68.37 -24.18 -2.04
CA ILE A 210 67.22 -24.74 -2.76
C ILE A 210 65.92 -23.96 -2.53
N ALA A 211 65.82 -23.20 -1.45
CA ALA A 211 64.72 -22.25 -1.22
C ALA A 211 65.20 -21.00 -0.47
N THR A 212 64.48 -19.90 -0.66
CA THR A 212 64.67 -18.64 0.07
C THR A 212 63.32 -18.14 0.56
N MET A 213 63.23 -17.71 1.82
CA MET A 213 61.98 -17.27 2.44
C MET A 213 62.16 -15.94 3.18
N GLN A 214 61.08 -15.17 3.25
CA GLN A 214 60.99 -13.94 4.06
C GLN A 214 59.81 -14.07 5.03
N LEU A 215 60.07 -13.83 6.31
CA LEU A 215 59.06 -13.88 7.37
C LEU A 215 58.93 -12.52 8.04
N ILE A 216 57.70 -12.04 8.22
CA ILE A 216 57.44 -10.81 8.97
C ILE A 216 57.88 -11.00 10.42
N LYS A 217 58.60 -10.02 10.97
CA LYS A 217 58.99 -10.01 12.38
C LYS A 217 57.75 -9.80 13.25
N THR A 218 57.55 -10.65 14.25
CA THR A 218 56.52 -10.47 15.29
C THR A 218 57.13 -9.89 16.57
N GLU A 219 56.30 -9.33 17.47
CA GLU A 219 56.76 -8.76 18.74
C GLU A 219 57.48 -9.77 19.66
N LYS A 220 57.24 -11.07 19.45
CA LYS A 220 57.88 -12.13 20.24
C LYS A 220 59.27 -12.51 19.73
N ASP A 221 59.61 -12.12 18.50
CA ASP A 221 60.86 -12.51 17.86
C ASP A 221 62.01 -11.60 18.30
N LYS A 222 62.86 -12.13 19.18
CA LYS A 222 64.09 -11.47 19.63
C LYS A 222 65.27 -11.82 18.73
N LEU A 223 66.08 -10.82 18.42
CA LEU A 223 67.31 -11.00 17.65
C LEU A 223 68.50 -11.16 18.59
N TYR A 224 69.40 -12.06 18.22
CA TYR A 224 70.63 -12.38 18.94
C TYR A 224 71.83 -12.12 18.03
N VAL A 225 72.96 -11.83 18.66
CA VAL A 225 74.27 -11.75 18.01
C VAL A 225 75.07 -13.00 18.34
N MET A 226 75.57 -13.64 17.30
CA MET A 226 76.56 -14.71 17.38
C MET A 226 77.92 -14.21 16.86
N PRO A 227 79.03 -14.42 17.59
CA PRO A 227 80.36 -14.00 17.15
C PRO A 227 80.91 -14.91 16.04
N HIS A 228 82.02 -14.48 15.43
CA HIS A 228 82.81 -15.27 14.47
C HIS A 228 82.11 -15.65 13.15
N GLY A 229 81.27 -14.76 12.62
CA GLY A 229 80.74 -14.89 11.26
C GLY A 229 81.77 -14.59 10.17
N VAL A 230 81.30 -14.43 8.93
CA VAL A 230 82.17 -14.20 7.75
C VAL A 230 83.03 -12.96 7.95
N ASN A 231 84.35 -13.10 7.72
CA ASN A 231 85.35 -12.04 7.94
C ASN A 231 85.31 -11.43 9.36
N ASN A 232 84.98 -12.25 10.38
CA ASN A 232 84.85 -11.87 11.79
C ASN A 232 83.75 -10.83 12.06
N ILE A 233 82.78 -10.68 11.15
CA ILE A 233 81.58 -9.87 11.36
C ILE A 233 80.54 -10.74 12.10
N PRO A 234 79.85 -10.20 13.12
CA PRO A 234 78.80 -10.93 13.84
C PRO A 234 77.65 -11.39 12.94
N VAL A 235 77.04 -12.50 13.32
CA VAL A 235 75.83 -13.06 12.72
C VAL A 235 74.63 -12.61 13.53
N TYR A 236 73.65 -12.00 12.85
CA TYR A 236 72.38 -11.61 13.46
C TYR A 236 71.31 -12.64 13.11
N VAL A 237 70.75 -13.28 14.13
CA VAL A 237 69.88 -14.45 13.99
C VAL A 237 68.84 -14.45 15.11
N THR A 238 67.66 -15.00 14.86
CA THR A 238 66.60 -15.11 15.88
C THR A 238 66.95 -16.12 16.97
N GLY A 239 66.35 -15.93 18.15
CA GLY A 239 66.64 -16.75 19.33
C GLY A 239 66.27 -18.23 19.18
N SER A 240 65.20 -18.56 18.45
CA SER A 240 64.77 -19.95 18.26
C SER A 240 65.52 -20.66 17.13
N HIS A 241 66.34 -19.98 16.32
CA HIS A 241 67.06 -20.64 15.23
C HIS A 241 68.09 -21.65 15.78
N MET A 242 68.32 -22.74 15.06
CA MET A 242 69.22 -23.82 15.48
C MET A 242 70.69 -23.53 15.15
N VAL A 243 71.57 -23.62 16.16
CA VAL A 243 73.03 -23.49 15.99
C VAL A 243 73.76 -24.67 16.63
N PHE A 244 74.82 -25.13 15.96
CA PHE A 244 75.64 -26.24 16.42
C PHE A 244 76.56 -25.83 17.56
N ASN A 245 76.39 -26.44 18.74
CA ASN A 245 77.26 -26.23 19.88
C ASN A 245 78.39 -27.28 19.89
N LYS A 246 79.63 -26.83 19.67
CA LYS A 246 80.82 -27.70 19.62
C LYS A 246 81.17 -28.36 20.96
N ALA A 247 80.76 -27.78 22.10
CA ALA A 247 81.04 -28.33 23.42
C ALA A 247 80.13 -29.53 23.75
N THR A 248 78.89 -29.51 23.30
CA THR A 248 77.90 -30.58 23.53
C THR A 248 77.69 -31.49 22.33
N ASN A 249 78.25 -31.13 21.17
CA ASN A 249 78.13 -31.83 19.89
C ASN A 249 76.66 -32.01 19.44
N LYS A 250 75.83 -30.99 19.69
CA LYS A 250 74.38 -30.96 19.39
C LYS A 250 73.95 -29.59 18.86
N PHE A 251 72.92 -29.57 18.03
CA PHE A 251 72.19 -28.35 17.71
C PHE A 251 71.34 -27.91 18.91
N ILE A 252 71.31 -26.62 19.20
CA ILE A 252 70.50 -26.00 20.25
C ILE A 252 69.95 -24.67 19.73
N ASP A 253 68.88 -24.15 20.36
CA ASP A 253 68.40 -22.81 20.02
C ASP A 253 69.49 -21.78 20.31
N VAL A 254 69.65 -20.78 19.44
CA VAL A 254 70.63 -19.69 19.61
C VAL A 254 70.50 -19.02 20.97
N GLN A 255 69.28 -18.78 21.46
CA GLN A 255 69.06 -18.16 22.77
C GLN A 255 69.67 -18.94 23.95
N HIS A 256 69.92 -20.24 23.77
CA HIS A 256 70.55 -21.12 24.76
C HIS A 256 72.06 -21.33 24.51
N HIS A 257 72.62 -20.76 23.44
CA HIS A 257 74.03 -20.91 23.12
C HIS A 257 74.91 -19.98 24.00
N PRO A 258 75.99 -20.46 24.64
CA PRO A 258 76.80 -19.65 25.57
C PRO A 258 77.42 -18.39 24.98
N GLU A 259 77.69 -18.40 23.67
CA GLU A 259 78.26 -17.25 22.94
C GLU A 259 77.20 -16.27 22.41
N ALA A 260 75.90 -16.63 22.47
CA ALA A 260 74.83 -15.78 21.97
C ALA A 260 74.52 -14.66 22.96
N LYS A 261 74.30 -13.45 22.43
CA LYS A 261 73.84 -12.30 23.22
C LYS A 261 72.59 -11.72 22.60
N GLU A 262 71.54 -11.56 23.41
CA GLU A 262 70.35 -10.81 23.01
C GLU A 262 70.76 -9.37 22.66
N GLN A 263 70.19 -8.82 21.59
CA GLN A 263 70.50 -7.48 21.13
C GLN A 263 69.23 -6.72 20.72
N SER A 264 69.25 -5.41 20.93
CA SER A 264 68.16 -4.49 20.57
C SER A 264 68.57 -3.40 19.59
N ASP A 265 69.86 -3.26 19.27
CA ASP A 265 70.38 -2.12 18.50
C ASP A 265 70.10 -2.24 16.99
N VAL A 266 70.08 -3.47 16.47
CA VAL A 266 69.80 -3.74 15.05
C VAL A 266 68.35 -4.18 14.90
N GLU A 267 67.58 -3.39 14.15
CA GLU A 267 66.19 -3.68 13.81
C GLU A 267 66.05 -4.18 12.37
N CYS A 268 65.05 -5.04 12.16
CA CYS A 268 64.59 -5.47 10.85
C CYS A 268 63.06 -5.52 10.80
N GLU A 269 62.50 -5.23 9.63
CA GLU A 269 61.07 -5.36 9.36
C GLU A 269 60.66 -6.82 9.09
N TYR A 270 61.59 -7.62 8.55
CA TYR A 270 61.41 -9.02 8.23
C TYR A 270 62.71 -9.80 8.45
N PHE A 271 62.58 -11.10 8.65
CA PHE A 271 63.70 -12.05 8.67
C PHE A 271 63.85 -12.76 7.33
N SER A 272 65.08 -13.19 7.02
CA SER A 272 65.45 -13.90 5.81
C SER A 272 65.96 -15.30 6.16
N CYS A 273 65.44 -16.30 5.46
CA CYS A 273 65.73 -17.71 5.68
C CYS A 273 66.16 -18.38 4.38
N LEU A 274 67.00 -19.41 4.51
CA LEU A 274 67.39 -20.28 3.41
C LEU A 274 66.99 -21.72 3.76
N ILE A 275 66.72 -22.51 2.73
CA ILE A 275 66.74 -23.98 2.80
C ILE A 275 67.84 -24.44 1.86
N THR A 276 68.65 -25.37 2.32
CA THR A 276 69.83 -25.95 1.67
C THR A 276 69.63 -27.44 1.43
N ASP A 277 70.33 -28.00 0.45
CA ASP A 277 70.21 -29.43 0.10
C ASP A 277 70.78 -30.40 1.15
N ASP A 278 71.60 -29.91 2.06
CA ASP A 278 72.20 -30.67 3.16
C ASP A 278 71.70 -30.24 4.55
N HIS A 279 70.70 -29.35 4.62
CA HIS A 279 70.17 -28.74 5.85
C HIS A 279 71.15 -27.89 6.67
N HIS A 280 72.30 -27.50 6.11
CA HIS A 280 73.35 -26.78 6.83
C HIS A 280 73.69 -25.43 6.21
N ILE A 281 73.79 -24.42 7.08
CA ILE A 281 74.21 -23.06 6.70
C ILE A 281 75.47 -22.72 7.50
N GLN A 282 76.64 -22.84 6.86
CA GLN A 282 77.92 -22.43 7.46
C GLN A 282 78.14 -20.93 7.28
N ILE A 283 78.28 -20.20 8.40
CA ILE A 283 78.57 -18.76 8.40
C ILE A 283 79.82 -18.49 9.25
N GLY A 284 80.96 -18.30 8.60
CA GLY A 284 82.24 -18.15 9.30
C GLY A 284 82.58 -19.42 10.08
N GLN A 285 82.73 -19.32 11.41
CA GLN A 285 83.02 -20.47 12.27
C GLN A 285 81.78 -21.14 12.88
N GLN A 286 80.61 -20.53 12.66
CA GLN A 286 79.33 -20.99 13.20
C GLN A 286 78.59 -21.84 12.16
N LEU A 287 78.05 -22.97 12.59
CA LEU A 287 77.25 -23.87 11.78
C LEU A 287 75.80 -23.78 12.27
N PHE A 288 74.91 -23.38 11.37
CA PHE A 288 73.47 -23.29 11.63
C PHE A 288 72.74 -24.40 10.88
N TYR A 289 71.61 -24.81 11.42
CA TYR A 289 70.66 -25.62 10.66
C TYR A 289 69.81 -24.69 9.79
N ASP A 290 69.33 -25.16 8.66
CA ASP A 290 68.48 -24.33 7.82
C ASP A 290 67.04 -24.20 8.36
N TYR A 291 66.14 -23.58 7.58
CA TYR A 291 64.77 -23.36 8.04
C TYR A 291 63.95 -24.66 8.20
N ASP A 292 64.30 -25.73 7.49
CA ASP A 292 63.58 -27.00 7.52
C ASP A 292 64.06 -27.86 8.70
N ASP A 293 63.82 -27.36 9.92
CA ASP A 293 64.35 -27.92 11.17
C ASP A 293 63.43 -28.91 11.90
N ASP A 294 62.34 -29.33 11.25
CA ASP A 294 61.32 -30.23 11.78
C ASP A 294 61.92 -31.56 12.27
N GLU A 295 62.86 -32.15 11.52
CA GLU A 295 63.52 -33.41 11.89
C GLU A 295 64.35 -33.29 13.17
N ILE A 296 65.11 -32.20 13.31
CA ILE A 296 65.94 -31.96 14.49
C ILE A 296 65.07 -31.65 15.71
N ARG A 297 64.01 -30.84 15.54
CA ARG A 297 63.11 -30.50 16.65
C ARG A 297 62.30 -31.69 17.13
N ALA A 298 61.94 -32.61 16.23
CA ALA A 298 61.25 -33.85 16.60
C ALA A 298 62.15 -34.85 17.35
N ALA A 299 63.47 -34.73 17.21
CA ALA A 299 64.47 -35.61 17.85
C ALA A 299 64.96 -35.12 19.23
N MET A 300 64.54 -33.92 19.67
CA MET A 300 64.84 -33.34 21.00
C MET A 300 63.80 -33.72 22.05
#